data_AF-A0A819YLF1-F1
#
_entry.id   AF-A0A819YLF1-F1
#
_cell.length_a   1.000
_cell.length_b   1.000
_cell.length_c   1.000
_cell.angle_alpha   90.00
_cell.angle_beta   90.00
_cell.angle_gamma   90.00
#
_symmetry.space_group_name_H-M   'P 1'
#
loop_
_entity.id
_entity.type
_entity.pdbx_description
1 polymer ?
#
loop_
_entity_poly.entity_id
_entity_poly.type
_entity_poly.pdbx_seq_one_letter_code
_entity_poly.pdbx_strand_id
1 'polypeptide(L)'
;MSTNGEQHRWNLLNCLDWDKKIPKVAALARIKRDISNLLKDPPPGIFIAPEPDDITKIHALVVGPLDTPYQGGFFYFILRCPPD
;
A
#
# COMPACT_ATOMS: atom_id res chain seq x y z
N MET A 1 -4.41 0.89 -38.23
CA MET A 1 -5.28 0.30 -37.18
C MET A 1 -4.35 -0.17 -36.08
N SER A 2 -4.03 0.72 -35.13
CA SER A 2 -3.06 0.41 -34.07
C SER A 2 -3.75 -0.27 -32.89
N THR A 3 -3.12 -1.32 -32.40
CA THR A 3 -3.55 -2.23 -31.34
C THR A 3 -3.49 -1.55 -29.96
N ASN A 4 -4.65 -1.15 -29.43
CA ASN A 4 -4.84 -0.58 -28.08
C ASN A 4 -4.82 -1.65 -26.96
N GLY A 5 -3.90 -2.62 -26.99
CA GLY A 5 -3.98 -3.82 -26.15
C GLY A 5 -3.06 -3.91 -24.94
N GLU A 6 -1.94 -3.17 -24.88
CA GLU A 6 -0.83 -3.55 -24.00
C GLU A 6 -0.43 -2.55 -22.90
N GLN A 7 -1.13 -1.42 -22.74
CA GLN A 7 -0.63 -0.34 -21.87
C GLN A 7 -0.97 -0.48 -20.36
N HIS A 8 -1.72 -1.48 -19.93
CA HIS A 8 -2.30 -1.47 -18.56
C HIS A 8 -1.78 -2.56 -17.60
N ARG A 9 -0.81 -3.40 -17.98
CA ARG A 9 -0.31 -4.46 -17.10
C ARG A 9 0.45 -3.93 -15.86
N TRP A 10 1.12 -2.79 -15.99
CA TRP A 10 1.96 -2.19 -14.93
C TRP A 10 1.27 -1.06 -14.16
N ASN A 11 -0.01 -0.80 -14.44
CA ASN A 11 -0.74 0.20 -13.67
C ASN A 11 -1.11 -0.41 -12.31
N LEU A 12 -0.38 0.03 -11.26
CA LEU A 12 -0.57 -0.45 -9.89
C LEU A 12 -1.99 -0.23 -9.38
N LEU A 13 -2.72 0.77 -9.91
CA LEU A 13 -4.11 1.03 -9.57
C LEU A 13 -5.09 0.01 -10.19
N ASN A 14 -4.66 -0.70 -11.25
CA ASN A 14 -5.44 -1.73 -11.95
C ASN A 14 -4.92 -3.15 -11.69
N CYS A 15 -4.13 -3.36 -10.63
CA CYS A 15 -3.66 -4.70 -10.27
C CYS A 15 -4.81 -5.52 -9.68
N LEU A 16 -5.61 -6.15 -10.56
CA LEU A 16 -6.80 -6.94 -10.25
C LEU A 16 -6.49 -8.33 -9.66
N ASP A 17 -5.21 -8.72 -9.57
CA ASP A 17 -4.78 -10.08 -9.24
C ASP A 17 -5.28 -10.57 -7.88
N TRP A 18 -5.51 -9.66 -6.94
CA TRP A 18 -5.95 -9.98 -5.58
C TRP A 18 -7.36 -9.48 -5.24
N ASP A 19 -8.04 -8.72 -6.10
CA ASP A 19 -9.39 -8.19 -5.80
C ASP A 19 -10.46 -9.28 -5.68
N LYS A 20 -10.25 -10.43 -6.33
CA LYS A 20 -11.20 -11.54 -6.33
C LYS A 20 -10.88 -12.62 -5.29
N LYS A 21 -9.79 -12.47 -4.52
CA LYS A 21 -9.32 -13.48 -3.57
C LYS A 21 -9.72 -13.10 -2.16
N ILE A 22 -10.28 -14.06 -1.42
CA ILE A 22 -10.64 -13.88 -0.01
C ILE A 22 -9.36 -14.04 0.82
N PRO A 23 -8.97 -13.04 1.63
CA PRO A 23 -7.79 -13.14 2.48
C PRO A 23 -7.93 -14.24 3.53
N LYS A 24 -6.86 -15.03 3.74
CA LYS A 24 -6.81 -16.02 4.81
C LYS A 24 -6.86 -15.34 6.18
N VAL A 25 -7.50 -16.01 7.14
CA VAL A 25 -7.63 -15.50 8.52
C VAL A 25 -6.26 -15.21 9.15
N ALA A 26 -5.26 -16.07 8.91
CA ALA A 26 -3.90 -15.86 9.40
C ALA A 26 -3.24 -14.60 8.82
N ALA A 27 -3.41 -14.35 7.51
CA ALA A 27 -2.92 -13.15 6.85
C ALA A 27 -3.59 -11.90 7.42
N LEU A 28 -4.92 -11.89 7.55
CA LEU A 28 -5.66 -10.77 8.15
C LEU A 28 -5.23 -10.48 9.58
N ALA A 29 -5.02 -11.52 10.41
CA ALA A 29 -4.55 -11.35 11.77
C ALA A 29 -3.16 -10.69 11.81
N ARG A 30 -2.26 -11.10 10.91
CA ARG A 30 -0.93 -10.49 10.79
C ARG A 30 -1.01 -9.03 10.35
N ILE A 31 -1.78 -8.75 9.30
CA ILE A 31 -1.97 -7.40 8.75
C ILE A 31 -2.54 -6.46 9.83
N LYS A 32 -3.60 -6.88 10.55
CA LYS A 32 -4.18 -6.08 11.65
C LYS A 32 -3.16 -5.77 12.74
N ARG A 33 -2.38 -6.76 13.16
CA ARG A 33 -1.36 -6.58 14.20
C ARG A 33 -0.29 -5.61 13.75
N ASP A 34 0.21 -5.76 12.53
CA ASP A 34 1.30 -4.93 12.02
C ASP A 34 0.83 -3.48 11.78
N ILE A 35 -0.39 -3.28 11.25
CA ILE A 35 -1.04 -1.94 11.18
C ILE A 35 -1.18 -1.34 12.57
N SER A 36 -1.70 -2.09 13.54
CA SER A 36 -1.87 -1.59 14.90
C SER A 36 -0.54 -1.18 15.53
N ASN A 37 0.54 -1.91 15.26
CA ASN A 37 1.87 -1.57 15.74
C ASN A 37 2.38 -0.28 15.09
N LEU A 38 2.22 -0.14 13.77
CA LEU A 38 2.62 1.07 13.04
C LEU A 38 1.83 2.31 13.47
N LEU A 39 0.53 2.16 13.79
CA LEU A 39 -0.28 3.27 14.29
C LEU A 39 0.06 3.64 15.74
N LYS A 40 0.45 2.65 16.55
CA LYS A 40 0.83 2.86 17.96
C LYS A 40 2.20 3.51 18.10
N ASP A 41 3.14 3.11 17.24
CA ASP A 41 4.52 3.60 17.23
C ASP A 41 4.94 3.93 15.79
N PRO A 42 4.47 5.08 15.25
CA PRO A 42 4.73 5.43 13.87
C PRO A 42 6.21 5.79 13.66
N PRO A 43 6.87 5.18 12.66
CA PRO A 43 8.24 5.58 12.30
C PRO A 43 8.29 7.06 11.90
N PRO A 44 9.39 7.79 12.21
CA PRO A 44 9.53 9.18 11.84
C PRO A 44 9.34 9.41 10.34
N GLY A 45 8.45 10.34 10.00
CA GLY A 45 8.18 10.71 8.60
C GLY A 45 7.37 9.67 7.81
N ILE A 46 6.86 8.61 8.43
CA ILE A 46 5.99 7.62 7.78
C ILE A 46 4.60 7.69 8.41
N PHE A 47 3.59 7.84 7.57
CA PHE A 47 2.18 7.83 7.96
C PHE A 47 1.46 6.75 7.17
N ILE A 48 0.56 6.02 7.82
CA ILE A 48 -0.26 5.00 7.16
C ILE A 48 -1.73 5.22 7.43
N ALA A 49 -2.57 4.87 6.45
CA ALA A 49 -4.02 4.84 6.56
C ALA A 49 -4.52 3.56 5.85
N PRO A 50 -4.96 2.52 6.58
CA PRO A 50 -5.60 1.37 5.97
C PRO A 50 -6.95 1.78 5.36
N GLU A 51 -7.32 1.14 4.25
CA GLU A 51 -8.64 1.34 3.65
C GLU A 51 -9.72 0.84 4.62
N PRO A 52 -10.81 1.59 4.87
CA PRO A 52 -11.86 1.19 5.82
C PRO A 52 -12.54 -0.13 5.47
N ASP A 53 -12.75 -0.37 4.16
CA ASP A 53 -13.48 -1.53 3.65
C ASP A 53 -12.56 -2.74 3.36
N ASP A 54 -11.26 -2.51 3.21
CA ASP A 54 -10.28 -3.54 2.87
C ASP A 54 -8.91 -3.26 3.49
N ILE A 55 -8.69 -3.78 4.70
CA ILE A 55 -7.42 -3.60 5.42
C ILE A 55 -6.19 -4.18 4.70
N THR A 56 -6.37 -4.96 3.62
CA THR A 56 -5.24 -5.43 2.80
C THR A 56 -4.70 -4.33 1.89
N LYS A 57 -5.42 -3.22 1.74
CA LYS A 57 -4.99 -2.00 1.04
C LYS A 57 -4.63 -0.94 2.07
N ILE A 58 -3.42 -0.39 1.95
CA ILE A 58 -2.88 0.58 2.90
C ILE A 58 -2.30 1.74 2.12
N HIS A 59 -2.79 2.94 2.40
CA HIS A 59 -2.18 4.17 1.95
C HIS A 59 -1.01 4.51 2.85
N ALA A 60 0.14 4.84 2.28
CA ALA A 60 1.29 5.29 3.01
C ALA A 60 1.79 6.63 2.47
N LEU A 61 2.17 7.53 3.36
CA LEU A 61 2.83 8.79 3.05
C LEU A 61 4.20 8.79 3.71
N VAL A 62 5.24 8.98 2.91
CA VAL A 62 6.62 9.09 3.39
C VAL A 62 7.12 10.49 3.13
N VAL A 63 7.64 11.14 4.17
CA VAL A 63 8.30 12.44 4.09
C VAL A 63 9.76 12.21 3.76
N GLY A 64 10.26 12.94 2.76
CA GLY A 64 11.66 12.88 2.36
C GLY A 64 12.60 13.30 3.50
N PRO A 65 13.54 12.44 3.92
CA PRO A 65 14.46 12.74 5.01
C PRO A 65 15.35 13.95 4.71
N LEU A 66 15.81 14.61 5.78
CA LEU A 66 16.85 15.63 5.69
C LEU A 66 18.14 15.06 5.09
N ASP A 67 18.93 15.93 4.45
CA ASP A 67 20.22 15.60 3.84
C ASP A 67 20.14 14.55 2.72
N THR A 68 18.96 14.42 2.10
CA THR A 68 18.75 13.61 0.89
C THR A 68 18.21 14.48 -0.24
N PRO A 69 18.36 14.07 -1.53
CA PRO A 69 17.71 14.77 -2.65
C PRO A 69 16.18 14.82 -2.56
N TYR A 70 15.59 14.00 -1.69
CA TYR A 70 14.14 13.91 -1.47
C TYR A 70 13.65 14.84 -0.37
N GLN A 71 14.54 15.53 0.35
CA GLN A 71 14.22 16.40 1.47
C GLN A 71 13.08 17.37 1.15
N GLY A 72 12.10 17.43 2.08
CA GLY A 72 10.90 18.28 1.92
C GLY A 72 9.86 17.74 0.94
N GLY A 73 10.14 16.62 0.26
CA GLY A 73 9.19 15.92 -0.59
C GLY A 73 8.19 15.07 0.20
N PHE A 74 7.05 14.79 -0.43
CA PHE A 74 6.00 13.91 0.07
C PHE A 74 5.74 12.81 -0.96
N PHE A 75 5.94 11.57 -0.55
CA PHE A 75 5.83 10.40 -1.42
C PHE A 75 4.67 9.53 -0.98
N TYR A 76 3.68 9.41 -1.86
CA TYR A 76 2.47 8.65 -1.60
C TYR A 76 2.56 7.27 -2.23
N PHE A 77 2.25 6.24 -1.45
CA PHE A 77 2.26 4.85 -1.86
C PHE A 77 0.91 4.20 -1.57
N ILE A 78 0.54 3.27 -2.44
CA ILE A 78 -0.56 2.34 -2.20
C ILE A 78 0.09 0.97 -2.06
N LEU A 79 0.05 0.45 -0.84
CA LEU A 79 0.52 -0.88 -0.52
C LEU A 79 -0.68 -1.83 -0.57
N ARG A 80 -0.45 -3.00 -1.17
CA ARG A 80 -1.42 -4.08 -1.21
C ARG A 80 -0.78 -5.31 -0.62
N CYS A 81 -1.36 -5.87 0.43
CA CYS A 81 -0.93 -7.14 1.00
C CYS A 81 -1.57 -8.30 0.22
N PRO A 82 -0.82 -9.39 -0.04
CA PRO A 82 -1.41 -10.57 -0.64
C PRO A 82 -2.43 -11.22 0.32
N PRO A 83 -3.41 -11.94 -0.23
CA PRO A 83 -4.45 -12.61 0.56
C PRO A 83 -3.98 -13.90 1.26
N ASP A 84 -2.77 -14.37 0.98
CA ASP A 84 -2.28 -15.72 1.33
C ASP A 84 -1.42 -15.81 2.58
#